data_AF-A0A835I9M2-F1
#
_entry.id   AF-A0A835I9M2-F1
#
_cell.length_a   1.000
_cell.length_b   1.000
_cell.length_c   1.000
_cell.angle_alpha   90.00
_cell.angle_beta   90.00
_cell.angle_gamma   90.00
#
_symmetry.space_group_name_H-M   'P 1'
#
loop_
_entity.id
_entity.type
_entity.pdbx_description
1 polymer ?
#
loop_
_entity_poly.entity_id
_entity_poly.type
_entity_poly.pdbx_seq_one_letter_code
_entity_poly.pdbx_strand_id
1 'polypeptide(L)' 'MGRGLADLKFGKIVILLPPKYTLLDDPLRVLRAIRFGAKFGFVLDEELKKDAASDEVKAAIVGKVNRERGLCSS' A
#
# COMPACT_ATOMS: atom_id res chain seq x y z
N MET A 1 0.86 -17.05 -13.87
CA MET A 1 1.79 -16.00 -13.41
C MET A 1 2.00 -15.03 -14.57
N GLY A 2 1.77 -13.73 -14.42
CA GLY A 2 1.92 -12.79 -15.55
C GLY A 2 1.23 -11.43 -15.44
N ARG A 3 0.42 -11.17 -14.40
CA ARG A 3 -0.30 -9.88 -14.27
C ARG A 3 0.63 -8.67 -14.09
N GLY A 4 1.73 -8.82 -13.35
CA GLY A 4 2.66 -7.72 -13.07
C GLY A 4 3.28 -7.06 -14.32
N LEU A 5 3.41 -7.77 -15.45
CA LEU A 5 3.89 -7.21 -16.71
C LEU A 5 2.81 -6.40 -17.45
N ALA A 6 1.54 -6.81 -17.35
CA ALA A 6 0.41 -6.06 -17.91
C ALA A 6 0.16 -4.78 -17.09
N ASP A 7 0.26 -4.85 -15.76
CA ASP A 7 0.10 -3.71 -14.85
C ASP A 7 1.18 -2.63 -15.09
N LEU A 8 2.43 -3.06 -15.38
CA LEU A 8 3.50 -2.15 -15.82
C LEU A 8 3.20 -1.48 -17.17
N LYS A 9 2.52 -2.18 -18.08
CA LYS A 9 2.19 -1.69 -19.43
C LYS A 9 1.08 -0.64 -19.42
N PHE A 10 0.17 -0.71 -18.45
CA PHE A 10 -0.93 0.26 -18.27
C PHE A 10 -0.64 1.33 -17.22
N GLY A 11 0.52 1.27 -16.55
CA GLY A 11 0.89 2.22 -15.50
C GLY A 11 -0.06 2.22 -14.31
N LYS A 12 -0.58 1.04 -13.95
CA LYS A 12 -1.54 0.88 -12.86
C LYS A 12 -0.95 0.00 -11.78
N ILE A 13 -0.99 0.46 -10.54
CA ILE A 13 -0.53 -0.35 -9.39
C ILE A 13 -1.72 -1.17 -8.89
N VAL A 14 -1.69 -2.47 -9.16
CA VAL A 14 -2.72 -3.44 -8.74
C VAL A 14 -2.13 -4.39 -7.69
N ILE A 15 -2.85 -4.60 -6.59
CA ILE A 15 -2.51 -5.62 -5.60
C ILE A 15 -3.21 -6.93 -6.00
N LEU A 16 -2.44 -8.02 -6.11
CA LEU A 16 -2.91 -9.33 -6.58
C LEU A 16 -3.83 -10.09 -5.59
N LEU A 17 -3.98 -9.57 -4.37
CA LEU A 17 -4.75 -10.13 -3.26
C LEU A 17 -5.70 -9.04 -2.71
N PRO A 18 -6.75 -9.41 -1.94
CA PRO A 18 -7.61 -8.43 -1.28
C PRO A 18 -6.75 -7.37 -0.57
N PRO A 19 -6.88 -6.08 -0.96
CA PRO A 19 -5.92 -5.05 -0.57
C PRO A 19 -5.85 -4.94 0.95
N LYS A 20 -6.99 -4.97 1.63
CA LYS A 20 -7.09 -4.97 3.09
C LYS A 20 -6.13 -5.96 3.80
N TYR A 21 -6.12 -7.24 3.43
CA TYR A 21 -5.24 -8.23 4.08
C TYR A 21 -3.76 -7.97 3.81
N THR A 22 -3.43 -7.57 2.58
CA THR A 22 -2.03 -7.32 2.19
C THR A 22 -1.47 -6.06 2.86
N LEU A 23 -2.31 -5.04 3.02
CA LEU A 23 -1.95 -3.78 3.67
C LEU A 23 -1.84 -3.92 5.19
N LEU A 24 -2.61 -4.80 5.82
CA LEU A 24 -2.48 -5.04 7.26
C LEU A 24 -1.18 -5.82 7.61
N ASP A 25 -0.76 -6.73 6.73
CA ASP A 25 0.48 -7.51 6.91
C ASP A 25 1.75 -6.63 6.77
N ASP A 26 1.78 -5.81 5.71
CA ASP A 26 2.83 -4.83 5.45
C ASP A 26 2.21 -3.47 5.05
N PRO A 27 1.87 -2.63 6.04
CA PRO A 27 1.23 -1.34 5.81
C PRO A 27 2.13 -0.33 5.08
N LEU A 28 3.45 -0.54 5.11
CA LEU A 28 4.40 0.30 4.37
C LEU A 28 4.30 0.06 2.86
N ARG A 29 3.63 -0.99 2.40
CA ARG A 29 3.32 -1.19 0.97
C ARG A 29 2.49 -0.05 0.38
N VAL A 30 1.63 0.61 1.16
CA VAL A 30 0.92 1.82 0.71
C VAL A 30 1.93 2.91 0.35
N LEU A 31 2.89 3.18 1.23
CA LEU A 31 3.90 4.21 1.01
C LEU A 31 4.81 3.87 -0.18
N ARG A 32 5.16 2.59 -0.35
CA ARG A 32 5.89 2.12 -1.52
C ARG A 32 5.08 2.33 -2.79
N ALA A 33 3.80 1.96 -2.80
CA ALA A 33 2.90 2.15 -3.94
C ALA A 33 2.77 3.63 -4.32
N ILE A 34 2.60 4.53 -3.35
CA ILE A 34 2.58 5.99 -3.59
C ILE A 34 3.91 6.47 -4.18
N ARG A 35 5.04 6.03 -3.63
CA ARG A 35 6.37 6.40 -4.13
C ARG A 35 6.61 5.92 -5.56
N PHE A 36 6.18 4.69 -5.87
CA PHE A 36 6.22 4.15 -7.23
C PHE A 36 5.30 4.94 -8.17
N GLY A 37 4.07 5.24 -7.74
CA GLY A 37 3.12 6.06 -8.49
C GLY A 37 3.70 7.43 -8.84
N ALA A 38 4.24 8.13 -7.85
CA ALA A 38 4.87 9.44 -8.06
C ALA A 38 6.12 9.38 -8.95
N LYS A 39 6.93 8.32 -8.85
CA LYS A 39 8.16 8.18 -9.63
C LYS A 39 7.93 7.79 -11.09
N PHE A 40 6.93 6.96 -11.36
CA PHE A 40 6.68 6.38 -12.68
C PHE A 40 5.42 6.93 -13.36
N GLY A 41 4.72 7.88 -12.73
CA GLY A 41 3.45 8.42 -13.22
C GLY A 41 2.31 7.42 -13.16
N PHE A 42 2.41 6.40 -12.29
CA PHE A 42 1.41 5.36 -12.19
C PHE A 42 0.26 5.77 -11.28
N VAL A 43 -0.95 5.40 -11.68
CA VAL A 43 -2.17 5.67 -10.91
C VAL A 43 -2.48 4.45 -10.05
N LEU A 44 -2.76 4.69 -8.76
CA LEU A 44 -3.25 3.63 -7.88
C LEU A 44 -4.69 3.26 -8.27
N ASP A 45 -5.00 1.97 -8.25
CA ASP A 45 -6.37 1.51 -8.41
C ASP A 45 -7.33 2.15 -7.39
N GLU A 46 -8.57 2.42 -7.79
CA GLU A 46 -9.57 3.08 -6.93
C GLU A 46 -9.91 2.24 -5.68
N GLU A 47 -9.94 0.92 -5.80
CA GLU A 47 -10.15 0.02 -4.66
C GLU A 47 -8.97 0.08 -3.70
N LEU A 48 -7.75 0.14 -4.25
CA LEU A 48 -6.53 0.33 -3.46
C LEU A 48 -6.51 1.68 -2.74
N LYS A 49 -6.95 2.77 -3.38
CA LYS A 49 -7.07 4.09 -2.74
C LYS A 49 -8.08 4.06 -1.60
N LYS A 50 -9.23 3.42 -1.80
CA LYS A 50 -10.29 3.31 -0.79
C LYS A 50 -9.80 2.52 0.43
N ASP A 51 -9.15 1.39 0.21
CA ASP A 51 -8.61 0.57 1.30
C ASP A 51 -7.44 1.26 2.00
N ALA A 52 -6.54 1.93 1.26
CA ALA A 52 -5.45 2.71 1.84
C ALA A 52 -5.95 3.90 2.68
N ALA A 53 -7.13 4.45 2.36
CA ALA A 53 -7.77 5.53 3.11
C ALA A 53 -8.57 5.04 4.34
N SER A 54 -8.73 3.72 4.53
CA SER A 54 -9.41 3.14 5.67
C SER A 54 -8.67 3.38 6.99
N ASP A 55 -9.41 3.62 8.07
CA ASP A 55 -8.84 3.86 9.40
C ASP A 55 -8.06 2.65 9.94
N GLU A 56 -8.46 1.43 9.59
CA GLU A 56 -7.71 0.21 9.92
C GLU A 56 -6.29 0.22 9.33
N VAL A 57 -6.16 0.62 8.06
CA VAL A 57 -4.85 0.67 7.38
C VAL A 57 -4.01 1.81 7.93
N LYS A 58 -4.60 2.98 8.19
CA LYS A 58 -3.90 4.10 8.84
C LYS A 58 -3.39 3.70 10.22
N ALA A 59 -4.21 3.05 11.04
CA ALA A 59 -3.82 2.56 12.36
C ALA A 59 -2.68 1.52 12.26
N ALA A 60 -2.73 0.61 11.29
CA ALA A 60 -1.67 -0.36 11.03
C ALA A 60 -0.34 0.32 10.63
N ILE A 61 -0.39 1.36 9.77
CA ILE A 61 0.80 2.16 9.41
C ILE A 61 1.41 2.81 10.65
N VAL A 62 0.60 3.51 11.45
CA VAL A 62 1.06 4.18 12.67
C VAL A 62 1.65 3.17 13.66
N GLY A 63 0.98 2.04 13.88
CA GLY A 63 1.47 0.98 14.76
C GLY A 63 2.80 0.39 14.31
N LYS A 64 2.96 0.11 13.01
CA LYS A 64 4.22 -0.42 12.44
C LYS A 64 5.36 0.60 12.56
N VAL A 65 5.09 1.87 12.21
CA VAL A 65 6.06 2.96 12.31
C VAL A 65 6.50 3.19 13.75
N ASN A 66 5.57 3.18 14.71
CA ASN A 66 5.88 3.34 16.13
C ASN A 66 6.73 2.17 16.65
N ARG A 67 6.43 0.94 16.21
CA ARG A 67 7.20 -0.26 16.56
C ARG A 67 8.63 -0.21 16.02
N GLU A 68 8.81 0.19 14.76
CA GLU A 68 10.14 0.30 14.14
C GLU A 68 10.95 1.47 14.69
N ARG A 69 10.29 2.55 15.10
CA ARG A 69 10.93 3.73 15.71
C ARG A 69 11.18 3.59 17.21
N GLY A 70 10.79 2.47 17.83
CA GLY A 70 10.92 2.26 19.28
C GLY A 70 10.04 3.20 20.12
N LEU A 71 9.08 3.89 19.49
CA LEU A 71 8.11 4.75 20.16
C LEU A 71 6.98 3.87 20.71
N CYS A 72 7.31 3.05 21.71
CA CYS A 72 6.28 2.50 22.60
C CYS A 72 5.67 3.67 23.36
N SER A 73 4.53 4.17 22.90
CA SER A 73 3.67 4.97 23.78
C SER A 73 3.07 3.99 24.79
N SER A 74 3.63 4.02 26.00
CA SER A 74 3.11 3.36 27.20
C SER A 74 1.66 3.75 27.47
#